data_AF-C5LB20-F1
#
_entry.id   AF-C5LB20-F1
#
_cell.length_a   1.000
_cell.length_b   1.000
_cell.length_c   1.000
_cell.angle_alpha   90.00
_cell.angle_beta   90.00
_cell.angle_gamma   90.00
#
_symmetry.space_group_name_H-M   'P 1'
#
loop_
_entity.id
_entity.type
_entity.pdbx_description
1 polymer ?
#
loop_
_entity_poly.entity_id
_entity_poly.type
_entity_poly.pdbx_seq_one_letter_code
_entity_poly.pdbx_strand_id
1 'polypeptide(L)' 'PDAARAPSFISEDFSGVCICNGHFDVPHIPVEFTALPNVVVHSRAYDGPEPFKGHRVCIVGTGPSSADIAYEVGK' A
#
# COMPACT_ATOMS: atom_id res chain seq x y z
N PRO A 1 -3.19 1.32 -36.50
CA PRO A 1 -3.26 2.79 -36.30
C PRO A 1 -4.52 3.15 -35.51
N ASP A 2 -4.45 2.94 -34.20
CA ASP A 2 -5.46 3.44 -33.26
C ASP A 2 -4.77 4.55 -32.47
N ALA A 3 -4.93 5.77 -32.94
CA ALA A 3 -4.27 6.93 -32.38
C ALA A 3 -4.82 7.15 -30.97
N ALA A 4 -3.93 7.15 -29.98
CA ALA A 4 -4.20 7.41 -28.58
C ALA A 4 -5.12 8.63 -28.41
N ARG A 5 -6.40 8.37 -28.11
CA ARG A 5 -7.36 9.42 -27.77
C ARG A 5 -6.89 10.09 -26.49
N ALA A 6 -6.54 11.38 -26.59
CA ALA A 6 -6.21 12.18 -25.41
C ALA A 6 -7.39 12.14 -24.42
N PRO A 7 -7.12 12.09 -23.11
CA PRO A 7 -8.18 12.09 -22.11
C PRO A 7 -9.01 13.37 -22.25
N SER A 8 -10.33 13.20 -22.36
CA SER A 8 -11.26 14.34 -22.30
C SER A 8 -11.61 14.61 -20.84
N PHE A 9 -11.42 15.85 -20.39
CA PHE A 9 -11.79 16.28 -19.05
C PHE A 9 -13.21 16.88 -19.06
N ILE A 10 -13.96 16.63 -17.98
CA ILE A 10 -15.27 17.23 -17.72
C ILE A 10 -15.10 18.11 -16.48
N SER A 11 -15.75 19.28 -16.49
CA SER A 11 -15.73 20.23 -15.37
C SER A 11 -17.16 20.71 -15.13
N GLU A 12 -17.56 20.74 -13.86
CA GLU A 12 -18.89 21.12 -13.40
C GLU A 12 -18.77 21.91 -12.09
N ASP A 13 -19.66 22.88 -11.87
CA ASP A 13 -19.69 23.69 -10.65
C ASP A 13 -20.59 23.04 -9.59
N PHE A 14 -20.12 23.01 -8.33
CA PHE A 14 -20.87 22.46 -7.21
C PHE A 14 -20.94 23.47 -6.06
N SER A 15 -22.09 23.54 -5.38
CA SER A 15 -22.27 24.37 -4.18
C SER A 15 -21.46 23.87 -2.97
N GLY A 16 -20.99 22.63 -3.01
CA GLY A 16 -20.15 22.02 -1.99
C GLY A 16 -19.62 20.67 -2.46
N VAL A 17 -18.44 20.28 -1.96
CA VAL A 17 -17.75 19.03 -2.33
C VAL A 17 -17.29 18.33 -1.05
N CYS A 18 -17.51 17.01 -0.97
CA CYS A 18 -16.99 16.16 0.08
C CYS A 18 -15.91 15.23 -0.50
N ILE A 19 -14.72 15.22 0.09
CA ILE A 19 -13.60 14.40 -0.37
C ILE A 19 -13.55 13.12 0.46
N CYS A 20 -13.85 11.99 -0.18
CA CYS A 20 -13.96 10.67 0.46
C CYS A 20 -12.98 9.64 -0.14
N ASN A 21 -11.80 10.08 -0.60
CA ASN A 21 -10.85 9.21 -1.31
C ASN A 21 -10.03 8.27 -0.40
N GLY A 22 -10.17 8.39 0.91
CA GLY A 22 -9.39 7.61 1.89
C GLY A 22 -7.94 8.10 2.04
N HIS A 23 -7.26 7.61 3.08
CA HIS A 23 -5.91 8.05 3.45
C HIS A 23 -4.90 6.90 3.68
N PHE A 24 -5.30 5.66 3.41
CA PHE A 24 -4.46 4.46 3.64
C PHE A 24 -4.01 3.78 2.35
N ASP A 25 -4.17 4.43 1.19
CA ASP A 25 -3.85 3.82 -0.09
C ASP A 25 -2.37 4.03 -0.49
N VAL A 26 -1.85 5.24 -0.28
CA VAL A 26 -0.47 5.60 -0.61
C VAL A 26 0.45 5.26 0.57
N PRO A 27 1.36 4.29 0.45
CA PRO A 27 2.22 3.86 1.54
C PRO A 27 3.31 4.89 1.85
N HIS A 28 3.64 5.05 3.13
CA HIS A 28 4.81 5.80 3.57
C HIS A 28 6.00 4.84 3.68
N ILE A 29 6.91 4.87 2.71
CA ILE A 29 8.10 4.02 2.68
C ILE A 29 9.34 4.90 2.89
N PRO A 30 10.02 4.80 4.06
CA PRO A 30 11.27 5.50 4.30
C PRO A 30 12.34 5.14 3.26
N VAL A 31 13.21 6.10 2.93
CA VAL A 31 14.22 5.97 1.87
C VAL A 31 15.19 4.81 2.11
N GLU A 32 15.46 4.49 3.37
CA GLU A 32 16.33 3.40 3.81
C GLU A 32 15.86 2.04 3.32
N PHE A 33 14.55 1.89 3.11
CA PHE A 33 13.94 0.64 2.63
C PHE A 33 13.80 0.58 1.11
N THR A 34 13.94 1.71 0.41
CA THR A 34 13.81 1.75 -1.06
C THR A 34 14.98 1.07 -1.79
N ALA A 35 16.14 0.98 -1.14
CA ALA A 35 17.34 0.32 -1.67
C ALA A 35 17.33 -1.22 -1.52
N LEU A 36 16.30 -1.78 -0.87
CA LEU A 36 16.13 -3.23 -0.67
C LEU A 36 14.86 -3.76 -1.39
N PRO A 37 14.70 -3.49 -2.70
CA PRO A 37 13.57 -4.04 -3.44
C PRO A 37 13.70 -5.58 -3.40
N ASN A 38 12.59 -6.27 -3.17
CA ASN A 38 12.46 -7.73 -3.00
C ASN A 38 12.69 -8.29 -1.59
N VAL A 39 13.13 -7.49 -0.61
CA VAL A 39 13.23 -7.93 0.80
C VAL A 39 12.18 -7.25 1.67
N VAL A 40 11.73 -6.05 1.27
CA VAL A 40 10.77 -5.25 2.02
C VAL A 40 9.40 -5.29 1.36
N VAL A 41 8.38 -5.62 2.14
CA VAL A 41 6.96 -5.53 1.75
C VAL A 41 6.28 -4.57 2.72
N HIS A 42 5.75 -3.46 2.22
CA HIS A 42 4.94 -2.55 3.04
C HIS A 42 3.59 -3.22 3.36
N SER A 43 3.02 -2.97 4.54
CA SER A 43 1.75 -3.60 5.00
C SER A 43 0.60 -3.45 4.01
N ARG A 44 0.53 -2.32 3.29
CA ARG A 44 -0.41 -2.07 2.18
C ARG A 44 -0.44 -3.16 1.09
N ALA A 45 0.67 -3.87 0.89
CA ALA A 45 0.85 -4.93 -0.10
C ALA A 45 0.88 -6.35 0.50
N TYR A 46 0.66 -6.49 1.81
CA TYR A 46 0.51 -7.79 2.45
C TYR A 46 -0.80 -8.45 2.00
N ASP A 47 -0.72 -9.69 1.55
CA ASP A 47 -1.86 -10.48 1.03
C ASP A 47 -1.85 -11.92 1.56
N GLY A 48 -1.42 -12.07 2.82
CA GLY A 48 -1.40 -13.36 3.53
C GLY A 48 0.00 -13.84 3.95
N PRO A 49 0.06 -14.83 4.85
CA PRO A 49 1.30 -15.30 5.46
C PRO A 49 2.10 -16.28 4.59
N GLU A 50 1.49 -16.83 3.53
CA GLU A 50 2.07 -17.87 2.67
C GLU A 50 3.49 -17.56 2.18
N PRO A 51 3.81 -16.34 1.67
CA PRO A 51 5.15 -16.01 1.18
C PRO A 51 6.23 -15.98 2.28
N PHE A 52 5.81 -15.94 3.54
CA PHE A 52 6.70 -15.73 4.70
C PHE A 52 6.99 -17.02 5.47
N LYS A 53 6.32 -18.13 5.14
CA LYS A 53 6.48 -19.43 5.83
C LYS A 53 7.92 -19.92 5.74
N GLY A 54 8.50 -20.29 6.89
CA GLY A 54 9.88 -20.78 6.99
C GLY A 54 10.95 -19.68 6.90
N HIS A 55 10.57 -18.41 6.77
CA HIS A 55 11.49 -17.27 6.77
C HIS A 55 11.56 -16.61 8.15
N ARG A 56 12.70 -15.98 8.44
CA ARG A 56 12.83 -15.06 9.56
C ARG A 56 12.34 -13.68 9.11
N VAL A 57 11.23 -13.23 9.68
CA VAL A 57 10.58 -11.97 9.29
C VAL A 57 10.77 -10.91 10.38
N CYS A 58 11.12 -9.69 9.96
CA CYS A 58 11.16 -8.52 10.83
C CYS A 58 9.99 -7.61 10.47
N ILE A 59 9.17 -7.26 11.47
CA ILE A 59 8.06 -6.32 11.32
C ILE A 59 8.52 -4.97 11.86
N VAL A 60 8.39 -3.93 11.04
CA VAL A 60 8.78 -2.54 11.39
C VAL A 60 7.51 -1.70 11.53
N GLY A 61 7.31 -1.10 12.71
CA GLY A 61 6.18 -0.25 13.04
C GLY A 61 5.46 -0.69 14.31
N THR A 62 4.64 0.22 14.86
CA THR A 62 3.86 0.00 16.10
C THR A 62 2.36 0.24 15.88
N GLY A 63 1.88 0.08 14.64
CA GLY A 63 0.49 0.30 14.26
C GLY A 63 -0.37 -0.96 14.34
N PRO A 64 -1.69 -0.85 14.12
CA PRO A 64 -2.60 -2.02 14.12
C PRO A 64 -2.17 -3.09 13.11
N SER A 65 -1.84 -2.69 11.87
CA SER A 65 -1.40 -3.62 10.84
C SER A 65 -0.17 -4.44 11.25
N SER A 66 0.78 -3.85 12.00
CA SER A 66 1.95 -4.61 12.47
C SER A 66 1.57 -5.70 13.47
N ALA A 67 0.57 -5.48 14.33
CA ALA A 67 0.12 -6.48 15.29
C ALA A 67 -0.59 -7.64 14.57
N ASP A 68 -1.49 -7.33 13.64
CA ASP A 68 -2.25 -8.34 12.90
C ASP A 68 -1.34 -9.18 12.00
N ILE A 69 -0.45 -8.54 11.23
CA ILE A 69 0.50 -9.24 10.35
C ILE A 69 1.48 -10.08 11.18
N ALA A 70 1.99 -9.56 12.31
CA ALA A 70 2.89 -10.33 13.17
C ALA A 70 2.19 -11.58 13.73
N TYR A 71 0.91 -11.48 14.09
CA TYR A 71 0.12 -12.61 14.55
C TYR A 71 -0.11 -13.65 13.45
N GLU A 72 -0.41 -13.23 12.22
CA GLU A 72 -0.62 -14.15 11.10
C GLU A 72 0.67 -14.82 10.64
N VAL A 73 1.76 -14.07 10.50
CA VAL A 73 3.07 -14.58 10.04
C VAL A 73 3.75 -15.45 11.11
N GLY A 74 3.46 -15.21 12.39
CA GLY A 74 4.00 -15.99 13.51
C GLY A 74 3.38 -17.38 13.69
N LYS A 75 2.35 -17.73 12.91
CA LYS A 75 1.73 -19.06 12.89
C LYS A 75 2.44 -20.01 11.94
#